data_AF-A0A2P5LK79-F1
#
_entry.id   AF-A0A2P5LK79-F1
#
_cell.length_a   1.000
_cell.length_b   1.000
_cell.length_c   1.000
_cell.angle_alpha   90.00
_cell.angle_beta   90.00
_cell.angle_gamma   90.00
#
_symmetry.space_group_name_H-M   'P 1'
#
loop_
_entity.id
_entity.type
_entity.pdbx_description
1 polymer ?
#
loop_
_entity_poly.entity_id
_entity_poly.type
_entity_poly.pdbx_seq_one_letter_code
_entity_poly.pdbx_strand_id
1 'polypeptide(L)'
;MIAAGYGKVLATMAPAVGLVGVAAALHFTEAGPIVNFIASALALASVAHVIGEATDHLGNHLSPAATGIVQSAVGNLPELFVCIFALRAGLLTVVQASLIGSILSNALLVLGLAFVAGGWKLGVLHFESQTPRMIATLLLLAVSALVLPTLAQELHLPSGAHEQELAVVCAVVLLFVFVVLTHAMLSQGQRALPAETHARVHAWSLGAAIGVLAACGAAAAFVSDWFVDALGPAIETLGVSEAFSGLV
;
A
#
# COMPACT_ATOMS: atom_id res chain seq x y z
N MET A 1 -8.61 17.64 28.07
CA MET A 1 -8.94 16.60 27.06
C MET A 1 -8.21 16.82 25.73
N ILE A 2 -8.10 18.05 25.21
CA ILE A 2 -7.38 18.37 23.96
C ILE A 2 -5.86 18.08 24.03
N ALA A 3 -5.19 18.43 25.14
CA ALA A 3 -3.75 18.20 25.31
C ALA A 3 -3.34 16.71 25.33
N ALA A 4 -4.23 15.82 25.76
CA ALA A 4 -3.97 14.38 25.79
C ALA A 4 -4.04 13.71 24.39
N GLY A 5 -4.81 14.30 23.47
CA GLY A 5 -4.90 13.85 22.08
C GLY A 5 -3.63 14.13 21.29
N TYR A 6 -3.07 15.34 21.43
CA TYR A 6 -1.82 15.73 20.76
C TYR A 6 -0.61 14.90 21.22
N GLY A 7 -0.55 14.51 22.50
CA GLY A 7 0.52 13.66 23.01
C GLY A 7 0.57 12.28 22.33
N LYS A 8 -0.60 11.68 22.03
CA LYS A 8 -0.67 10.41 21.29
C LYS A 8 -0.30 10.57 19.82
N VAL A 9 -0.79 11.63 19.16
CA VAL A 9 -0.41 11.96 17.78
C VAL A 9 1.11 12.09 17.66
N LEU A 10 1.73 12.89 18.53
CA LEU A 10 3.17 13.09 18.55
C LEU A 10 3.94 11.80 18.83
N ALA A 11 3.45 10.95 19.76
CA ALA A 11 4.08 9.67 20.05
C ALA A 11 4.04 8.72 18.84
N THR A 12 2.94 8.69 18.09
CA THR A 12 2.81 7.89 16.86
C THR A 12 3.72 8.42 15.74
N MET A 13 3.86 9.75 15.62
CA MET A 13 4.71 10.36 14.59
C MET A 13 6.20 10.34 14.92
N ALA A 14 6.58 10.34 16.19
CA ALA A 14 7.98 10.40 16.63
C ALA A 14 8.91 9.37 15.95
N PRO A 15 8.59 8.07 15.85
CA PRO A 15 9.46 7.12 15.17
C PRO A 15 9.58 7.43 13.68
N ALA A 16 8.50 7.83 13.02
CA ALA A 16 8.52 8.18 11.61
C ALA A 16 9.37 9.44 11.35
N VAL A 17 9.18 10.49 12.15
CA VAL A 17 10.00 11.72 12.04
C VAL A 17 11.48 11.43 12.26
N GLY A 18 11.81 10.61 13.26
CA GLY A 18 13.19 10.21 13.54
C GLY A 18 13.81 9.44 12.37
N LEU A 19 13.11 8.43 11.85
CA LEU A 19 13.60 7.63 10.71
C LEU A 19 13.70 8.44 9.42
N VAL A 20 12.75 9.33 9.15
CA VAL A 20 12.82 10.26 8.01
C VAL A 20 14.03 11.19 8.13
N GLY A 21 14.29 11.73 9.33
CA GLY A 21 15.47 12.57 9.57
C GLY A 21 16.78 11.82 9.38
N VAL A 22 16.85 10.57 9.83
CA VAL A 22 18.02 9.68 9.61
C VAL A 22 18.19 9.37 8.13
N ALA A 23 17.12 8.99 7.43
CA ALA A 23 17.17 8.71 6.00
C ALA A 23 17.62 9.94 5.19
N ALA A 24 17.10 11.13 5.52
CA ALA A 24 17.51 12.38 4.90
C ALA A 24 18.99 12.66 5.13
N ALA A 25 19.48 12.56 6.38
CA ALA A 25 20.88 12.80 6.70
C ALA A 25 21.81 11.83 5.95
N LEU A 26 21.48 10.54 5.93
CA LEU A 26 22.27 9.53 5.22
C LEU A 26 22.27 9.73 3.70
N HIS A 27 21.12 10.11 3.14
CA HIS A 27 20.99 10.47 1.72
C HIS A 27 21.88 11.66 1.37
N PHE A 28 21.80 12.78 2.09
CA PHE A 28 22.58 13.99 1.80
C PHE A 28 24.07 13.89 2.15
N THR A 29 24.47 12.93 2.99
CA THR A 29 25.87 12.65 3.31
C THR A 29 26.48 11.56 2.42
N GLU A 30 25.69 10.98 1.51
CA GLU A 30 26.11 9.89 0.62
C GLU A 30 26.75 8.71 1.38
N ALA A 31 26.14 8.31 2.52
CA ALA A 31 26.70 7.33 3.45
C ALA A 31 26.84 5.89 2.89
N GLY A 32 26.47 5.67 1.63
CA GLY A 32 26.60 4.41 0.90
C GLY A 32 25.24 3.84 0.46
N PRO A 33 25.21 3.10 -0.66
CA PRO A 33 23.95 2.72 -1.32
C PRO A 33 23.09 1.78 -0.46
N ILE A 34 23.68 0.77 0.16
CA ILE A 34 22.95 -0.20 1.01
C ILE A 34 22.39 0.49 2.27
N VAL A 35 23.18 1.36 2.90
CA VAL A 35 22.77 2.06 4.12
C VAL A 35 21.64 3.04 3.82
N ASN A 36 21.75 3.81 2.73
CA ASN A 36 20.71 4.71 2.26
C ASN A 36 19.42 3.96 1.89
N PHE A 37 19.56 2.82 1.21
CA PHE A 37 18.44 1.95 0.85
C PHE A 37 17.70 1.43 2.09
N ILE A 38 18.41 0.84 3.05
CA ILE A 38 17.78 0.31 4.27
C ILE A 38 17.14 1.44 5.10
N ALA A 39 17.83 2.57 5.25
CA ALA A 39 17.33 3.68 6.04
C ALA A 39 16.05 4.29 5.43
N SER A 40 16.04 4.52 4.12
CA SER A 40 14.86 5.01 3.39
C SER A 40 13.71 4.00 3.37
N ALA A 41 13.99 2.70 3.25
CA ALA A 41 12.98 1.64 3.36
C ALA A 41 12.30 1.63 4.74
N LEU A 42 13.08 1.72 5.82
CA LEU A 42 12.57 1.80 7.18
C LEU A 42 11.77 3.09 7.43
N ALA A 43 12.27 4.23 6.91
CA ALA A 43 11.55 5.48 6.96
C ALA A 43 10.19 5.37 6.23
N LEU A 44 10.17 4.79 5.02
CA LEU A 44 8.94 4.63 4.25
C LEU A 44 7.93 3.71 4.96
N ALA A 45 8.40 2.58 5.49
CA ALA A 45 7.56 1.67 6.27
C ALA A 45 6.94 2.36 7.50
N SER A 46 7.74 3.17 8.21
CA SER A 46 7.24 3.93 9.36
C SER A 46 6.23 5.02 8.97
N VAL A 47 6.45 5.71 7.84
CA VAL A 47 5.52 6.71 7.32
C VAL A 47 4.21 6.05 6.88
N ALA A 48 4.28 4.91 6.18
CA ALA A 48 3.10 4.13 5.78
C ALA A 48 2.28 3.67 6.99
N HIS A 49 2.93 3.24 8.07
CA HIS A 49 2.25 2.91 9.32
C HIS A 49 1.48 4.11 9.90
N VAL A 50 2.10 5.30 9.95
CA VAL A 50 1.44 6.52 10.45
C VAL A 50 0.27 6.94 9.54
N ILE A 51 0.42 6.81 8.21
CA ILE A 51 -0.66 7.06 7.24
C ILE A 51 -1.84 6.12 7.51
N GLY A 52 -1.60 4.83 7.72
CA GLY A 52 -2.63 3.85 8.07
C GLY A 52 -3.40 4.24 9.34
N GLU A 53 -2.68 4.50 10.44
CA GLU A 53 -3.31 4.89 11.70
C GLU A 53 -4.07 6.22 11.57
N ALA A 54 -3.51 7.22 10.90
CA ALA A 54 -4.17 8.50 10.67
C ALA A 54 -5.44 8.36 9.81
N THR A 55 -5.42 7.43 8.84
CA THR A 55 -6.59 7.13 8.00
C THR A 55 -7.69 6.42 8.80
N ASP A 56 -7.32 5.51 9.70
CA ASP A 56 -8.26 4.89 10.63
C ASP A 56 -8.90 5.92 11.57
N HIS A 57 -8.10 6.86 12.10
CA HIS A 57 -8.64 7.95 12.93
C HIS A 57 -9.55 8.89 12.14
N LEU A 58 -9.22 9.18 10.89
CA LEU A 58 -10.07 9.96 9.98
C LEU A 58 -11.40 9.23 9.71
N GLY A 59 -11.37 7.91 9.62
CA GLY A 59 -12.54 7.06 9.41
C GLY A 59 -13.63 7.21 10.49
N ASN A 60 -13.27 7.63 11.71
CA ASN A 60 -14.23 7.91 12.79
C ASN A 60 -15.08 9.16 12.54
N HIS A 61 -14.66 10.03 11.61
CA HIS A 61 -15.36 11.27 11.26
C HIS A 61 -16.12 11.15 9.93
N LEU A 62 -16.04 10.01 9.25
CA LEU A 62 -16.59 9.77 7.93
C LEU A 62 -17.68 8.69 7.98
N SER A 63 -18.55 8.66 6.96
CA SER A 63 -19.46 7.52 6.77
C SER A 63 -18.65 6.25 6.43
N PRO A 64 -19.12 5.04 6.77
CA PRO A 64 -18.36 3.81 6.51
C PRO A 64 -17.91 3.66 5.04
N ALA A 65 -18.77 4.08 4.11
CA ALA A 65 -18.46 4.02 2.69
C ALA A 65 -17.41 5.08 2.27
N ALA A 66 -17.46 6.29 2.84
CA ALA A 66 -16.42 7.31 2.63
C ALA A 66 -15.08 6.89 3.27
N THR A 67 -15.11 6.27 4.45
CA THR A 67 -13.93 5.70 5.11
C THR A 67 -13.24 4.67 4.23
N GLY A 68 -14.00 3.75 3.63
CA GLY A 68 -13.44 2.73 2.72
C GLY A 68 -12.74 3.33 1.50
N ILE A 69 -13.26 4.42 0.93
CA ILE A 69 -12.61 5.12 -0.20
C ILE A 69 -11.31 5.77 0.25
N VAL A 70 -11.34 6.49 1.36
CA VAL A 70 -10.14 7.17 1.87
C VAL A 70 -9.07 6.15 2.25
N GLN A 71 -9.43 5.04 2.91
CA GLN A 71 -8.51 3.94 3.20
C GLN A 71 -7.92 3.33 1.93
N SER A 72 -8.74 3.09 0.91
CA SER A 72 -8.26 2.53 -0.36
C SER A 72 -7.34 3.48 -1.13
N ALA A 73 -7.58 4.80 -1.08
CA ALA A 73 -6.78 5.77 -1.81
C ALA A 73 -5.51 6.15 -1.04
N VAL A 74 -5.66 6.53 0.23
CA VAL A 74 -4.60 7.11 1.06
C VAL A 74 -3.67 6.01 1.60
N GLY A 75 -4.20 4.83 1.93
CA GLY A 75 -3.40 3.71 2.42
C GLY A 75 -2.38 3.18 1.41
N ASN A 76 -2.67 3.34 0.11
CA ASN A 76 -1.79 2.90 -0.98
C ASN A 76 -0.90 4.03 -1.54
N LEU A 77 -0.97 5.25 -0.98
CA LEU A 77 -0.17 6.38 -1.49
C LEU A 77 1.35 6.14 -1.44
N PRO A 78 1.94 5.60 -0.36
CA PRO A 78 3.39 5.34 -0.33
C PRO A 78 3.85 4.41 -1.45
N GLU A 79 3.09 3.35 -1.71
CA GLU A 79 3.36 2.40 -2.80
C GLU A 79 3.24 3.07 -4.17
N LEU A 80 2.21 3.89 -4.36
CA LEU A 80 2.04 4.67 -5.59
C LEU A 80 3.21 5.62 -5.84
N PHE A 81 3.71 6.30 -4.81
CA PHE A 81 4.89 7.16 -4.96
C PHE A 81 6.13 6.38 -5.33
N VAL A 82 6.44 5.26 -4.65
CA VAL A 82 7.56 4.39 -5.03
C VAL A 82 7.45 3.95 -6.48
N CYS A 83 6.26 3.51 -6.93
CA CYS A 83 6.04 3.12 -8.32
C CYS A 83 6.29 4.29 -9.29
N ILE A 84 5.78 5.50 -9.00
CA ILE A 84 5.98 6.67 -9.86
C ILE A 84 7.46 7.04 -9.98
N PHE A 85 8.19 7.08 -8.87
CA PHE A 85 9.62 7.42 -8.88
C PHE A 85 10.44 6.32 -9.56
N ALA A 86 10.15 5.04 -9.31
CA ALA A 86 10.81 3.92 -9.96
C ALA A 86 10.57 3.91 -11.48
N LEU A 87 9.34 4.19 -11.93
CA LEU A 87 9.03 4.37 -13.36
C LEU A 87 9.82 5.52 -13.98
N ARG A 88 9.96 6.66 -13.27
CA ARG A 88 10.78 7.80 -13.73
C ARG A 88 12.27 7.46 -13.81
N ALA A 89 12.75 6.60 -12.93
CA ALA A 89 14.11 6.08 -12.94
C ALA A 89 14.33 4.94 -13.97
N GLY A 90 13.30 4.55 -14.74
CA GLY A 90 13.39 3.49 -15.74
C GLY A 90 13.35 2.07 -15.19
N LEU A 91 13.03 1.89 -13.91
CA LEU A 91 13.01 0.60 -13.21
C LEU A 91 11.68 -0.14 -13.44
N LEU A 92 11.34 -0.39 -14.71
CA LEU A 92 10.07 -1.01 -15.10
C LEU A 92 9.89 -2.40 -14.48
N THR A 93 10.94 -3.22 -14.51
CA THR A 93 10.91 -4.59 -13.97
C THR A 93 10.70 -4.60 -12.46
N VAL A 94 11.33 -3.67 -11.73
CA VAL A 94 11.10 -3.49 -10.28
C VAL A 94 9.64 -3.16 -10.02
N VAL A 95 9.04 -2.22 -10.77
CA VAL A 95 7.64 -1.79 -10.54
C VAL A 95 6.66 -2.92 -10.83
N GLN A 96 6.85 -3.66 -11.92
CA GLN A 96 6.03 -4.83 -12.23
C GLN A 96 6.16 -5.90 -11.14
N ALA A 97 7.38 -6.19 -10.71
CA ALA A 97 7.65 -7.15 -9.64
C ALA A 97 7.07 -6.70 -8.29
N SER A 98 7.11 -5.41 -7.96
CA SER A 98 6.56 -4.88 -6.70
C SER A 98 5.05 -4.91 -6.65
N LEU A 99 4.36 -4.65 -7.76
CA LEU A 99 2.90 -4.81 -7.83
C LEU A 99 2.48 -6.28 -7.63
N ILE A 100 3.21 -7.23 -8.23
CA ILE A 100 2.99 -8.66 -8.03
C ILE A 100 3.31 -9.05 -6.58
N GLY A 101 4.45 -8.59 -6.05
CA GLY A 101 4.90 -8.81 -4.67
C GLY A 101 3.88 -8.30 -3.66
N SER A 102 3.28 -7.13 -3.87
CA SER A 102 2.24 -6.55 -3.03
C SER A 102 0.97 -7.43 -2.96
N ILE A 103 0.53 -7.95 -4.10
CA ILE A 103 -0.60 -8.89 -4.17
C ILE A 103 -0.27 -10.19 -3.41
N LEU A 104 0.91 -10.78 -3.66
CA LEU A 104 1.34 -12.02 -3.02
C LEU A 104 1.56 -11.85 -1.52
N SER A 105 2.17 -10.75 -1.10
CA SER A 105 2.42 -10.42 0.30
C SER A 105 1.09 -10.32 1.06
N ASN A 106 0.10 -9.61 0.53
CA ASN A 106 -1.21 -9.51 1.18
C ASN A 106 -1.97 -10.84 1.18
N ALA A 107 -1.99 -11.56 0.05
CA ALA A 107 -2.78 -12.78 -0.10
C ALA A 107 -2.17 -14.00 0.62
N LEU A 108 -0.85 -14.08 0.72
CA LEU A 108 -0.15 -15.23 1.28
C LEU A 108 0.56 -14.92 2.59
N LEU A 109 1.42 -13.90 2.61
CA LEU A 109 2.26 -13.61 3.78
C LEU A 109 1.44 -13.04 4.93
N VAL A 110 0.78 -11.90 4.73
CA VAL A 110 -0.02 -11.23 5.75
C VAL A 110 -1.18 -12.13 6.20
N LEU A 111 -1.93 -12.69 5.24
CA LEU A 111 -3.03 -13.61 5.55
C LEU A 111 -2.56 -14.86 6.29
N GLY A 112 -1.45 -15.47 5.86
CA GLY A 112 -0.87 -16.65 6.50
C GLY A 112 -0.40 -16.36 7.93
N LEU A 113 0.29 -15.24 8.15
CA LEU A 113 0.69 -14.79 9.48
C LEU A 113 -0.52 -14.51 10.37
N ALA A 114 -1.60 -13.92 9.83
CA ALA A 114 -2.83 -13.69 10.56
C ALA A 114 -3.49 -15.01 10.99
N PHE A 115 -3.52 -16.03 10.14
CA PHE A 115 -4.03 -17.36 10.49
C PHE A 115 -3.18 -18.05 11.55
N VAL A 116 -1.85 -17.96 11.45
CA VAL A 116 -0.94 -18.53 12.47
C VAL A 116 -1.14 -17.83 13.81
N ALA A 117 -1.12 -16.49 13.84
CA ALA A 117 -1.26 -15.71 15.06
C ALA A 117 -2.65 -15.88 15.70
N GLY A 118 -3.72 -15.86 14.88
CA GLY A 118 -5.09 -16.06 15.34
C GLY A 118 -5.33 -17.49 15.80
N GLY A 119 -4.87 -18.48 15.03
CA GLY A 119 -5.04 -19.90 15.34
C GLY A 119 -4.25 -20.35 16.57
N TRP A 120 -3.08 -19.75 16.83
CA TRP A 120 -2.36 -19.99 18.09
C TRP A 120 -3.20 -19.61 19.30
N LYS A 121 -3.88 -18.45 19.26
CA LYS A 121 -4.66 -17.94 20.40
C LYS A 121 -6.06 -18.55 20.51
N LEU A 122 -6.71 -18.83 19.38
CA LEU A 122 -8.15 -19.14 19.31
C LEU A 122 -8.44 -20.56 18.79
N GLY A 123 -7.44 -21.32 18.35
CA GLY A 123 -7.63 -22.63 17.74
C GLY A 123 -8.19 -22.54 16.32
N VAL A 124 -9.29 -23.24 16.03
CA VAL A 124 -9.89 -23.25 14.69
C VAL A 124 -10.68 -21.98 14.44
N LEU A 125 -10.19 -21.12 13.54
CA LEU A 125 -10.87 -19.91 13.10
C LEU A 125 -12.03 -20.24 12.14
N HIS A 126 -13.23 -19.76 12.44
CA HIS A 126 -14.41 -19.89 11.58
C HIS A 126 -14.76 -18.52 10.99
N PHE A 127 -14.85 -18.42 9.68
CA PHE A 127 -15.18 -17.17 8.98
C PHE A 127 -16.57 -17.26 8.34
N GLU A 128 -17.41 -16.25 8.60
CA GLU A 128 -18.67 -16.01 7.88
C GLU A 128 -18.38 -15.90 6.37
N SER A 129 -19.06 -16.71 5.55
CA SER A 129 -18.51 -17.09 4.25
C SER A 129 -18.84 -16.15 3.07
N GLN A 130 -19.59 -15.07 3.27
CA GLN A 130 -20.04 -14.21 2.18
C GLN A 130 -18.99 -13.17 1.78
N THR A 131 -18.54 -12.32 2.72
CA THR A 131 -17.64 -11.20 2.41
C THR A 131 -16.24 -11.64 1.99
N PRO A 132 -15.55 -12.56 2.71
CA PRO A 132 -14.23 -13.04 2.29
C PRO A 132 -14.26 -13.72 0.93
N ARG A 133 -15.32 -14.46 0.62
CA ARG A 133 -15.52 -15.13 -0.67
C ARG A 133 -15.71 -14.14 -1.82
N MET A 134 -16.48 -13.07 -1.59
CA MET A 134 -16.63 -11.97 -2.54
C MET A 134 -15.27 -11.31 -2.83
N ILE A 135 -14.52 -10.95 -1.79
CA ILE A 135 -13.18 -10.34 -1.92
C ILE A 135 -12.23 -11.27 -2.68
N ALA A 136 -12.19 -12.56 -2.34
CA ALA A 136 -11.35 -13.54 -3.03
C ALA A 136 -11.73 -13.68 -4.51
N THR A 137 -13.03 -13.65 -4.84
CA THR A 137 -13.51 -13.72 -6.23
C THR A 137 -13.12 -12.48 -7.02
N LEU A 138 -13.24 -11.28 -6.43
CA LEU A 138 -12.82 -10.02 -7.05
C LEU A 138 -11.30 -9.98 -7.26
N LEU A 139 -10.52 -10.44 -6.29
CA LEU A 139 -9.07 -10.55 -6.41
C LEU A 139 -8.68 -11.52 -7.54
N LEU A 140 -9.33 -12.68 -7.62
CA LEU A 140 -9.09 -13.65 -8.69
C LEU A 140 -9.39 -13.05 -10.07
N LEU A 141 -10.50 -12.31 -10.20
CA LEU A 141 -10.87 -11.63 -11.43
C LEU A 141 -9.82 -10.56 -11.81
N ALA A 142 -9.39 -9.75 -10.85
CA ALA A 142 -8.40 -8.71 -11.06
C ALA A 142 -7.03 -9.28 -11.49
N VAL A 143 -6.53 -10.29 -10.78
CA VAL A 143 -5.28 -10.98 -11.12
C VAL A 143 -5.38 -11.66 -12.48
N SER A 144 -6.51 -12.31 -12.79
CA SER A 144 -6.73 -12.91 -14.11
C SER A 144 -6.62 -11.87 -15.23
N ALA A 145 -7.24 -10.70 -15.04
CA ALA A 145 -7.16 -9.61 -16.01
C ALA A 145 -5.74 -9.03 -16.17
N LEU A 146 -4.97 -8.95 -15.08
CA LEU A 146 -3.57 -8.49 -15.10
C LEU A 146 -2.64 -9.46 -15.88
N VAL A 147 -2.93 -10.76 -15.84
CA VAL A 147 -2.12 -11.80 -16.49
C VAL A 147 -2.44 -11.94 -17.99
N LEU A 148 -3.59 -11.44 -18.46
CA LEU A 148 -4.03 -11.58 -19.86
C LEU A 148 -3.03 -11.05 -20.90
N PRO A 149 -2.47 -9.82 -20.78
CA PRO A 149 -1.53 -9.30 -21.79
C PRO A 149 -0.28 -10.19 -21.92
N THR A 150 0.29 -10.61 -20.79
CA THR A 150 1.46 -11.49 -20.73
C THR A 150 1.17 -12.84 -21.38
N LEU A 151 0.02 -13.48 -21.07
CA LEU A 151 -0.34 -14.74 -21.71
C LEU A 151 -0.57 -14.61 -23.21
N ALA A 152 -1.15 -13.50 -23.66
CA ALA A 152 -1.37 -13.27 -25.09
C ALA A 152 -0.06 -13.19 -25.87
N GLN A 153 0.98 -12.59 -25.27
CA GLN A 153 2.32 -12.52 -25.82
C GLN A 153 3.02 -13.89 -25.79
N GLU A 154 3.07 -14.55 -24.63
CA GLU A 154 3.75 -15.84 -24.45
C GLU A 154 3.16 -16.96 -25.32
N LEU A 155 1.83 -16.96 -25.48
CA LEU A 155 1.13 -17.92 -26.34
C LEU A 155 1.13 -17.52 -27.83
N HIS A 156 1.82 -16.44 -28.20
CA HIS A 156 1.93 -15.95 -29.58
C HIS A 156 0.55 -15.75 -30.25
N LEU A 157 -0.44 -15.27 -29.50
CA LEU A 157 -1.76 -14.99 -30.03
C LEU A 157 -1.72 -13.75 -30.96
N PRO A 158 -2.66 -13.59 -31.90
CA PRO A 158 -2.73 -12.39 -32.75
C PRO A 158 -2.82 -11.08 -31.94
N SER A 159 -3.41 -11.15 -30.75
CA SER A 159 -3.48 -10.03 -29.80
C SER A 159 -2.16 -9.73 -29.09
N GLY A 160 -1.20 -10.66 -29.06
CA GLY A 160 0.13 -10.46 -28.47
C GLY A 160 0.98 -9.44 -29.24
N ALA A 161 0.71 -9.24 -30.54
CA ALA A 161 1.34 -8.17 -31.33
C ALA A 161 0.93 -6.76 -30.87
N HIS A 162 -0.16 -6.65 -30.11
CA HIS A 162 -0.70 -5.41 -29.55
C HIS A 162 -0.69 -5.45 -28.01
N GLU A 163 0.35 -6.06 -27.41
CA GLU A 163 0.48 -6.26 -25.95
C GLU A 163 0.21 -4.98 -25.15
N GLN A 164 0.81 -3.85 -25.56
CA GLN A 164 0.65 -2.58 -24.87
C GLN A 164 -0.79 -2.06 -24.94
N GLU A 165 -1.44 -2.15 -26.11
CA GLU A 165 -2.84 -1.73 -26.27
C GLU A 165 -3.76 -2.61 -25.43
N LEU A 166 -3.51 -3.92 -25.41
CA LEU A 166 -4.24 -4.88 -24.59
C LEU A 166 -4.05 -4.58 -23.09
N ALA A 167 -2.84 -4.29 -22.64
CA ALA A 167 -2.56 -3.90 -21.26
C ALA A 167 -3.27 -2.60 -20.87
N VAL A 168 -3.32 -1.59 -21.77
CA VAL A 168 -4.06 -0.35 -21.55
C VAL A 168 -5.57 -0.62 -21.44
N VAL A 169 -6.13 -1.46 -22.32
CA VAL A 169 -7.55 -1.84 -22.25
C VAL A 169 -7.85 -2.56 -20.94
N CYS A 170 -7.02 -3.52 -20.53
CA CYS A 170 -7.14 -4.21 -19.25
C CYS A 170 -7.10 -3.21 -18.07
N ALA A 171 -6.17 -2.27 -18.06
CA ALA A 171 -6.06 -1.24 -17.03
C ALA A 171 -7.31 -0.34 -16.98
N VAL A 172 -7.83 0.11 -18.13
CA VAL A 172 -9.05 0.93 -18.21
C VAL A 172 -10.27 0.15 -17.71
N VAL A 173 -10.41 -1.12 -18.11
CA VAL A 173 -11.52 -1.98 -17.65
C VAL A 173 -11.44 -2.20 -16.14
N LEU A 174 -10.26 -2.51 -15.59
CA LEU A 174 -10.07 -2.69 -14.16
C LEU A 174 -10.36 -1.41 -13.38
N LEU A 175 -9.93 -0.25 -13.89
CA LEU A 175 -10.25 1.05 -13.28
C LEU A 175 -11.75 1.34 -13.34
N PHE A 176 -12.42 1.04 -14.44
CA PHE A 176 -13.87 1.18 -14.57
C PHE A 176 -14.61 0.29 -13.57
N VAL A 177 -14.23 -0.99 -13.47
CA VAL A 177 -14.79 -1.93 -12.48
C VAL A 177 -14.56 -1.41 -11.06
N PHE A 178 -13.36 -0.91 -10.75
CA PHE A 178 -13.06 -0.32 -9.45
C PHE A 178 -13.99 0.87 -9.14
N VAL A 179 -14.17 1.80 -10.08
CA VAL A 179 -15.06 2.96 -9.92
C VAL A 179 -16.52 2.53 -9.73
N VAL A 180 -17.02 1.61 -10.55
CA VAL A 180 -18.40 1.11 -10.46
C VAL A 180 -18.64 0.40 -9.13
N LEU A 181 -17.71 -0.47 -8.69
CA LEU A 181 -17.81 -1.16 -7.41
C LEU A 181 -17.75 -0.18 -6.24
N THR A 182 -16.85 0.80 -6.29
CA THR A 182 -16.73 1.84 -5.28
C THR A 182 -18.02 2.65 -5.18
N HIS A 183 -18.60 3.04 -6.32
CA HIS A 183 -19.88 3.74 -6.36
C HIS A 183 -21.05 2.87 -5.85
N ALA A 184 -21.08 1.58 -6.21
CA ALA A 184 -22.07 0.64 -5.70
C ALA A 184 -21.99 0.50 -4.18
N MET A 185 -20.77 0.43 -3.63
CA MET A 185 -20.53 0.40 -2.18
C MET A 185 -20.97 1.68 -1.47
N LEU A 186 -20.72 2.85 -2.07
CA LEU A 186 -21.22 4.15 -1.58
C LEU A 186 -22.75 4.22 -1.59
N SER A 187 -23.37 3.81 -2.69
CA SER A 187 -24.81 3.98 -2.93
C SER A 187 -25.69 2.98 -2.19
N GLN A 188 -25.24 1.73 -2.05
CA GLN A 188 -26.02 0.70 -1.36
C GLN A 188 -26.01 0.87 0.17
N GLY A 189 -25.23 1.83 0.70
CA GLY A 189 -25.06 2.02 2.14
C GLY A 189 -24.80 0.68 2.81
N GLN A 190 -24.05 -0.21 2.14
CA GLN A 190 -23.87 -1.58 2.60
C GLN A 190 -23.45 -1.46 4.05
N ARG A 191 -24.17 -2.19 4.91
CA ARG A 191 -23.74 -2.56 6.25
C ARG A 191 -22.25 -2.87 6.13
N ALA A 192 -21.41 -1.88 6.40
CA ALA A 192 -20.01 -2.14 6.59
C ALA A 192 -20.02 -3.29 7.59
N LEU A 193 -19.22 -4.34 7.31
CA LEU A 193 -18.70 -5.21 8.38
C LEU A 193 -18.63 -4.31 9.60
N PRO A 194 -19.39 -4.56 10.69
CA PRO A 194 -19.47 -3.62 11.79
C PRO A 194 -18.02 -3.30 12.08
N ALA A 195 -17.60 -2.09 11.70
CA ALA A 195 -16.24 -1.65 11.92
C ALA A 195 -16.18 -1.83 13.41
N GLU A 196 -15.41 -2.83 13.88
CA GLU A 196 -15.55 -3.31 15.25
C GLU A 196 -15.67 -2.05 16.06
N THR A 197 -16.81 -1.91 16.75
CA THR A 197 -17.19 -0.70 17.45
C THR A 197 -16.27 -0.55 18.66
N HIS A 198 -14.96 -0.68 18.47
CA HIS A 198 -13.96 0.19 19.00
C HIS A 198 -14.34 1.61 18.58
N ALA A 199 -15.39 2.13 19.20
CA ALA A 199 -15.43 3.52 19.60
C ALA A 199 -14.13 3.75 20.39
N ARG A 200 -13.02 3.97 19.69
CA ARG A 200 -11.77 4.34 20.33
C ARG A 200 -12.11 5.66 21.00
N VAL A 201 -12.22 5.63 22.33
CA VAL A 201 -12.54 6.76 23.21
C VAL A 201 -11.55 7.94 23.02
N HIS A 202 -10.58 7.82 22.11
CA HIS A 202 -9.53 8.77 21.78
C HIS A 202 -9.32 8.85 20.24
N ALA A 203 -10.37 9.11 19.47
CA ALA A 203 -10.22 9.48 18.06
C ALA A 203 -9.47 10.82 17.95
N TRP A 204 -8.52 10.92 17.02
CA TRP A 204 -7.85 12.19 16.74
C TRP A 204 -8.87 13.24 16.26
N SER A 205 -8.59 14.53 16.44
CA SER A 205 -9.44 15.56 15.84
C SER A 205 -9.33 15.48 14.31
N LEU A 206 -10.41 15.85 13.59
CA LEU A 206 -10.44 15.84 12.14
C LEU A 206 -9.25 16.61 11.52
N GLY A 207 -8.96 17.80 12.05
CA GLY A 207 -7.84 18.62 11.62
C GLY A 207 -6.48 17.97 11.88
N ALA A 208 -6.31 17.27 13.01
CA ALA A 208 -5.07 16.53 13.29
C ALA A 208 -4.91 15.35 12.32
N ALA A 209 -5.95 14.55 12.08
CA ALA A 209 -5.88 13.45 11.12
C ALA A 209 -5.53 13.93 9.71
N ILE A 210 -6.21 14.98 9.22
CA ILE A 210 -5.90 15.57 7.90
C ILE A 210 -4.49 16.16 7.87
N GLY A 211 -4.08 16.88 8.91
CA GLY A 211 -2.75 17.49 8.98
C GLY A 211 -1.63 16.45 8.97
N VAL A 212 -1.79 15.35 9.72
CA VAL A 212 -0.84 14.24 9.74
C VAL A 212 -0.82 13.54 8.39
N LEU A 213 -1.97 13.25 7.78
CA LEU A 213 -2.03 12.64 6.45
C LEU A 213 -1.34 13.49 5.38
N ALA A 214 -1.55 14.81 5.39
CA ALA A 214 -0.90 15.71 4.47
C ALA A 214 0.63 15.75 4.69
N ALA A 215 1.08 15.84 5.94
CA ALA A 215 2.49 15.85 6.28
C ALA A 215 3.19 14.52 5.92
N CYS A 216 2.57 13.39 6.28
CA CYS A 216 3.09 12.06 5.95
C CYS A 216 3.01 11.76 4.45
N GLY A 217 1.99 12.24 3.74
CA GLY A 217 1.92 12.12 2.27
C GLY A 217 3.08 12.86 1.59
N ALA A 218 3.40 14.08 2.04
CA ALA A 218 4.57 14.81 1.55
C ALA A 218 5.88 14.08 1.92
N ALA A 219 6.01 13.62 3.17
CA ALA A 219 7.18 12.85 3.60
C ALA A 219 7.36 11.55 2.80
N ALA A 220 6.26 10.82 2.53
CA ALA A 220 6.29 9.61 1.70
C ALA A 220 6.81 9.93 0.31
N ALA A 221 6.37 11.03 -0.32
CA ALA A 221 6.89 11.42 -1.63
C ALA A 221 8.40 11.65 -1.63
N PHE A 222 8.94 12.41 -0.65
CA PHE A 222 10.39 12.64 -0.56
C PHE A 222 11.17 11.36 -0.25
N VAL A 223 10.69 10.56 0.70
CA VAL A 223 11.38 9.32 1.10
C VAL A 223 11.34 8.27 -0.01
N SER A 224 10.26 8.20 -0.78
CA SER A 224 10.15 7.33 -1.96
C SER A 224 11.16 7.71 -3.04
N ASP A 225 11.41 9.01 -3.26
CA ASP A 225 12.44 9.50 -4.19
C ASP A 225 13.84 9.02 -3.73
N TRP A 226 14.20 9.28 -2.46
CA TRP A 226 15.47 8.84 -1.89
C TRP A 226 15.65 7.31 -1.88
N PHE A 227 14.56 6.58 -1.67
CA PHE A 227 14.55 5.12 -1.70
C PHE A 227 14.87 4.61 -3.10
N VAL A 228 14.21 5.16 -4.13
CA VAL A 228 14.44 4.76 -5.53
C VAL A 228 15.85 5.15 -5.98
N ASP A 229 16.35 6.32 -5.59
CA ASP A 229 17.72 6.75 -5.88
C ASP A 229 18.77 5.78 -5.31
N ALA A 230 18.53 5.25 -4.10
CA ALA A 230 19.43 4.29 -3.47
C ALA A 230 19.23 2.85 -3.97
N LEU A 231 18.05 2.52 -4.52
CA LEU A 231 17.66 1.17 -4.90
C LEU A 231 18.55 0.59 -6.00
N GLY A 232 18.75 1.31 -7.11
CA GLY A 232 19.56 0.83 -8.24
C GLY A 232 20.99 0.44 -7.81
N PRO A 233 21.75 1.36 -7.20
CA PRO A 233 23.08 1.06 -6.67
C PRO A 233 23.10 -0.06 -5.61
N ALA A 234 22.04 -0.19 -4.79
CA ALA A 234 21.93 -1.26 -3.81
C ALA A 234 21.75 -2.63 -4.49
N ILE A 235 20.93 -2.73 -5.54
CA ILE A 235 20.76 -3.94 -6.35
C ILE A 235 22.10 -4.39 -6.92
N GLU A 236 22.86 -3.47 -7.52
CA GLU A 236 24.18 -3.76 -8.08
C GLU A 236 25.17 -4.23 -7.02
N THR A 237 25.22 -3.58 -5.86
CA THR A 237 26.14 -3.91 -4.77
C THR A 237 25.80 -5.26 -4.14
N LEU A 238 24.51 -5.57 -4.00
CA LEU A 238 24.03 -6.83 -3.42
C LEU A 238 24.05 -7.99 -4.41
N GLY A 239 24.19 -7.72 -5.71
CA GLY A 239 24.18 -8.75 -6.76
C GLY A 239 22.84 -9.47 -6.90
N VAL A 240 21.74 -8.83 -6.51
CA VAL A 240 20.38 -9.36 -6.63
C VAL A 240 19.73 -8.90 -7.93
N SER A 241 18.67 -9.58 -8.38
CA SER A 241 17.94 -9.16 -9.58
C SER A 241 16.91 -8.09 -9.25
N GLU A 242 16.63 -7.19 -10.21
CA GLU A 242 15.55 -6.21 -10.09
C GLU A 242 14.19 -6.85 -9.79
N ALA A 243 13.93 -8.01 -10.40
CA ALA A 243 12.71 -8.77 -10.15
C ALA A 243 12.62 -9.26 -8.70
N PHE A 244 13.74 -9.71 -8.11
CA PHE A 244 13.76 -10.10 -6.70
C PHE A 244 13.55 -8.90 -5.78
N SER A 245 14.24 -7.78 -6.05
CA SER A 245 14.14 -6.55 -5.26
C SER A 245 12.80 -5.85 -5.34
N GLY A 246 12.08 -5.99 -6.45
CA GLY A 246 10.69 -5.53 -6.53
C GLY A 246 9.75 -6.48 -5.79
N LEU A 247 9.91 -7.79 -5.97
CA LEU A 247 8.96 -8.79 -5.48
C LEU A 247 9.03 -9.07 -3.96
N VAL A 248 10.19 -8.87 -3.33
CA VAL A 248 10.49 -9.21 -1.92
C VAL A 248 10.92 -7.97 -1.15
#